data_AF-A0A0K1S764-F1
#
_entry.id   AF-A0A0K1S764-F1
#
_cell.length_a   1.000
_cell.length_b   1.000
_cell.length_c   1.000
_cell.angle_alpha   90.00
_cell.angle_beta   90.00
_cell.angle_gamma   90.00
#
_symmetry.space_group_name_H-M   'P 1'
#
loop_
_entity.id
_entity.type
_entity.pdbx_description
1 polymer ?
#
loop_
_entity_poly.entity_id
_entity_poly.type
_entity_poly.pdbx_seq_one_letter_code
_entity_poly.pdbx_strand_id
1 'polypeptide(L)'
;MGKQYNVYGIGNALVDMEFQVSPELLQELGIDKGVMTLVDENRQTQLMEKLALDCKRSGGGSAANTLVAIAQLGGRGFYSCKVGNDELGKFYLQDLRACGLHTNEHGGEKEVGITGKCLVFVTPDADRTMNTFLGITGEISERELVPSAIVNADYLYLEGYLVTSPTAKAAAIKGREIAQAAGVKTALSLSDPNMAIFFREGLLEMIGTGLDFVFANESEALTISGSEEIESAIAYFKTIAKGFAITRGASGSLIYDGENLLEIDPPSRTGDRYRRCGGYVCRCVSLRYYPRYGLQRGRKSRFSSGCPGGFYFWGAFTNRGNSIPARFDRFGIGFVGDQLSVIGSQVFSLCSLLIVLTSNLDRVC
;
A
#
# COMPACT_ATOMS: atom_id res chain seq x y z
N MET A 1 -20.03 21.55 -1.02
CA MET A 1 -18.82 21.37 -1.86
C MET A 1 -18.27 19.99 -1.54
N GLY A 2 -17.93 19.19 -2.56
CA GLY A 2 -17.32 17.86 -2.34
C GLY A 2 -15.89 17.98 -1.78
N LYS A 3 -15.41 16.92 -1.13
CA LYS A 3 -14.03 16.83 -0.63
C LYS A 3 -13.04 16.95 -1.79
N GLN A 4 -11.91 17.61 -1.54
CA GLN A 4 -10.86 17.80 -2.55
C GLN A 4 -10.08 16.50 -2.80
N TYR A 5 -9.86 15.70 -1.76
CA TYR A 5 -9.11 14.45 -1.83
C TYR A 5 -9.98 13.27 -1.43
N ASN A 6 -9.78 12.12 -2.07
CA ASN A 6 -10.35 10.87 -1.58
C ASN A 6 -9.54 10.33 -0.40
N VAL A 7 -8.22 10.40 -0.49
CA VAL A 7 -7.34 9.90 0.57
C VAL A 7 -6.19 10.87 0.81
N TYR A 8 -6.04 11.28 2.06
CA TYR A 8 -4.81 11.86 2.59
C TYR A 8 -3.98 10.72 3.19
N GLY A 9 -2.72 10.60 2.82
CA GLY A 9 -1.78 9.63 3.38
C GLY A 9 -0.61 10.32 4.07
N ILE A 10 -0.06 9.69 5.09
CA ILE A 10 1.26 10.03 5.65
C ILE A 10 2.07 8.75 5.81
N GLY A 11 3.36 8.81 5.46
CA GLY A 11 4.25 7.65 5.55
C GLY A 11 5.70 7.97 5.24
N ASN A 12 6.52 6.94 5.27
CA ASN A 12 7.92 6.99 4.95
C ASN A 12 8.16 7.13 3.45
N ALA A 13 8.93 8.15 3.05
CA ALA A 13 9.40 8.33 1.69
C ALA A 13 10.71 7.58 1.48
N LEU A 14 10.64 6.51 0.68
CA LEU A 14 11.79 5.68 0.31
C LEU A 14 11.93 5.66 -1.20
N VAL A 15 13.13 5.92 -1.72
CA VAL A 15 13.44 5.60 -3.11
C VAL A 15 13.84 4.13 -3.17
N ASP A 16 13.05 3.33 -3.89
CA ASP A 16 13.35 1.94 -4.14
C ASP A 16 14.40 1.86 -5.26
N MET A 17 15.50 1.17 -4.97
CA MET A 17 16.61 0.94 -5.90
C MET A 17 16.71 -0.56 -6.16
N GLU A 18 16.25 -0.99 -7.34
CA GLU A 18 16.19 -2.41 -7.69
C GLU A 18 17.46 -2.90 -8.38
N PHE A 19 18.01 -4.00 -7.88
CA PHE A 19 19.18 -4.69 -8.39
C PHE A 19 18.85 -6.16 -8.67
N GLN A 20 19.19 -6.63 -9.86
CA GLN A 20 19.16 -8.06 -10.19
C GLN A 20 20.45 -8.69 -9.68
N VAL A 21 20.36 -9.62 -8.73
CA VAL A 21 21.52 -10.23 -8.06
C VAL A 21 21.41 -11.75 -7.99
N SER A 22 22.55 -12.44 -7.86
CA SER A 22 22.56 -13.87 -7.60
C SER A 22 22.46 -14.18 -6.10
N PRO A 23 21.96 -15.35 -5.69
CA PRO A 23 21.97 -15.77 -4.29
C PRO A 23 23.38 -15.77 -3.67
N GLU A 24 24.40 -16.08 -4.47
CA GLU A 24 25.80 -16.08 -4.03
C GLU A 24 26.28 -14.65 -3.72
N LEU A 25 25.86 -13.66 -4.52
CA LEU A 25 26.17 -12.26 -4.24
C LEU A 25 25.48 -11.76 -2.96
N LEU A 26 24.24 -12.18 -2.69
CA LEU A 26 23.58 -11.87 -1.41
C LEU A 26 24.39 -12.41 -0.23
N GLN A 27 24.88 -13.64 -0.33
CA GLN A 27 25.71 -14.26 0.70
C GLN A 27 27.04 -13.53 0.87
N GLU A 28 27.72 -13.18 -0.22
CA GLU A 28 28.97 -12.40 -0.20
C GLU A 28 28.78 -11.03 0.46
N LEU A 29 27.64 -10.39 0.19
CA LEU A 29 27.29 -9.12 0.80
C LEU A 29 26.88 -9.28 2.26
N GLY A 30 26.57 -10.48 2.75
CA GLY A 30 26.07 -10.71 4.11
C GLY A 30 24.63 -10.24 4.27
N ILE A 31 23.78 -10.55 3.29
CA ILE A 31 22.36 -10.21 3.27
C ILE A 31 21.54 -11.49 3.36
N ASP A 32 20.70 -11.58 4.39
CA ASP A 32 19.76 -12.71 4.55
C ASP A 32 18.63 -12.60 3.53
N LYS A 33 18.41 -13.69 2.78
CA LYS A 33 17.42 -13.71 1.69
C LYS A 33 15.98 -13.71 2.23
N GLY A 34 15.11 -12.94 1.59
CA GLY A 34 13.66 -12.96 1.78
C GLY A 34 13.16 -12.14 2.96
N VAL A 35 14.02 -11.32 3.57
CA VAL A 35 13.66 -10.44 4.69
C VAL A 35 13.89 -8.97 4.35
N MET A 36 13.30 -8.09 5.17
CA MET A 36 13.58 -6.67 5.19
C MET A 36 14.47 -6.36 6.40
N THR A 37 15.61 -5.74 6.13
CA THR A 37 16.60 -5.39 7.15
C THR A 37 16.79 -3.88 7.17
N LEU A 38 16.65 -3.26 8.35
CA LEU A 38 17.05 -1.87 8.54
C LEU A 38 18.58 -1.77 8.56
N VAL A 39 19.13 -0.82 7.80
CA VAL A 39 20.57 -0.57 7.71
C VAL A 39 20.87 0.90 7.96
N ASP A 40 22.07 1.18 8.45
CA ASP A 40 22.58 2.54 8.59
C ASP A 40 23.18 3.06 7.27
N GLU A 41 23.56 4.34 7.27
CA GLU A 41 24.15 5.01 6.10
C GLU A 41 25.47 4.36 5.65
N ASN A 42 26.32 3.95 6.60
CA ASN A 42 27.61 3.33 6.31
C ASN A 42 27.43 2.01 5.57
N ARG A 43 26.53 1.17 6.08
CA ARG A 43 26.20 -0.12 5.48
C ARG A 43 25.55 0.07 4.11
N GLN A 44 24.64 1.03 3.97
CA GLN A 44 24.05 1.33 2.67
C GLN A 44 25.11 1.78 1.65
N THR A 45 26.04 2.64 2.06
CA THR A 45 27.14 3.13 1.21
C THR A 45 28.03 1.98 0.77
N GLN A 46 28.43 1.09 1.69
CA GLN A 46 29.21 -0.11 1.37
C GLN A 46 28.51 -1.04 0.37
N LEU A 47 27.19 -1.23 0.51
CA LEU A 47 26.42 -2.03 -0.44
C LEU A 47 26.38 -1.36 -1.81
N MET A 48 26.11 -0.06 -1.86
CA MET A 48 26.04 0.71 -3.10
C MET A 48 27.37 0.73 -3.87
N GLU A 49 28.52 0.79 -3.18
CA GLU A 49 29.85 0.74 -3.81
C GLU A 49 30.15 -0.61 -4.48
N LYS A 50 29.57 -1.70 -3.96
CA LYS A 50 29.75 -3.06 -4.48
C LYS A 50 28.77 -3.42 -5.61
N LEU A 51 27.67 -2.70 -5.74
CA LEU A 51 26.63 -2.97 -6.72
C LEU A 51 26.88 -2.17 -8.01
N ALA A 52 26.52 -2.74 -9.16
CA ALA A 52 26.61 -2.04 -10.44
C ALA A 52 25.75 -0.76 -10.43
N LEU A 53 26.21 0.29 -11.12
CA LEU A 53 25.55 1.60 -11.17
C LEU A 53 24.19 1.58 -11.88
N ASP A 54 23.93 0.57 -12.72
CA ASP A 54 22.66 0.40 -13.42
C ASP A 54 21.63 -0.21 -12.46
N CYS A 55 20.91 0.66 -11.77
CA CYS A 55 19.77 0.31 -10.93
C CYS A 55 18.50 1.00 -11.45
N LYS A 56 17.38 0.31 -11.33
CA LYS A 56 16.09 0.92 -11.59
C LYS A 56 15.64 1.65 -10.33
N ARG A 57 15.22 2.91 -10.48
CA ARG A 57 14.72 3.75 -9.38
C ARG A 57 13.22 3.93 -9.52
N SER A 58 12.50 3.88 -8.40
CA SER A 58 11.09 4.22 -8.30
C SER A 58 10.77 4.82 -6.94
N GLY A 59 9.74 5.65 -6.85
CA GLY A 59 9.16 6.01 -5.55
C GLY A 59 8.58 4.77 -4.89
N GLY A 60 9.00 4.51 -3.66
CA GLY A 60 8.46 3.48 -2.79
C GLY A 60 7.79 4.08 -1.55
N GLY A 61 7.62 3.24 -0.53
CA GLY A 61 6.90 3.59 0.71
C GLY A 61 5.47 3.03 0.72
N SER A 62 5.05 2.50 1.87
CA SER A 62 3.80 1.74 1.99
C SER A 62 2.56 2.60 1.71
N ALA A 63 2.47 3.74 2.39
CA ALA A 63 1.39 4.69 2.16
C ALA A 63 1.47 5.32 0.77
N ALA A 64 2.67 5.64 0.26
CA ALA A 64 2.85 6.19 -1.08
C ALA A 64 2.31 5.25 -2.15
N ASN A 65 2.69 3.98 -2.12
CA ASN A 65 2.23 2.95 -3.06
C ASN A 65 0.70 2.80 -3.04
N THR A 66 0.11 2.86 -1.84
CA THR A 66 -1.35 2.84 -1.68
C THR A 66 -2.00 4.05 -2.36
N LEU A 67 -1.46 5.25 -2.16
CA LEU A 67 -2.00 6.47 -2.78
C LEU A 67 -1.80 6.51 -4.29
N VAL A 68 -0.62 6.10 -4.79
CA VAL A 68 -0.35 6.01 -6.24
C VAL A 68 -1.37 5.12 -6.91
N ALA A 69 -1.68 3.98 -6.30
CA ALA A 69 -2.62 3.05 -6.89
C ALA A 69 -4.07 3.54 -6.80
N ILE A 70 -4.45 4.31 -5.77
CA ILE A 70 -5.72 5.06 -5.75
C ILE A 70 -5.77 6.04 -6.92
N ALA A 71 -4.69 6.78 -7.17
CA ALA A 71 -4.62 7.75 -8.27
C ALA A 71 -4.75 7.08 -9.64
N GLN A 72 -4.08 5.93 -9.84
CA GLN A 72 -4.20 5.12 -11.07
C GLN A 72 -5.62 4.62 -11.33
N LEU A 73 -6.45 4.48 -10.28
CA LEU A 73 -7.85 4.09 -10.38
C LEU A 73 -8.81 5.30 -10.49
N GLY A 74 -8.26 6.51 -10.65
CA GLY A 74 -9.03 7.74 -10.84
C GLY A 74 -9.36 8.50 -9.55
N GLY A 75 -8.85 8.05 -8.41
CA GLY A 75 -8.97 8.77 -7.14
C GLY A 75 -8.01 9.96 -7.04
N ARG A 76 -8.25 10.84 -6.08
CA ARG A 76 -7.37 12.00 -5.78
C ARG A 76 -6.67 11.79 -4.44
N GLY A 77 -5.35 11.72 -4.46
CA GLY A 77 -4.52 11.52 -3.27
C GLY A 77 -3.70 12.75 -2.87
N PHE A 78 -3.56 12.97 -1.56
CA PHE A 78 -2.58 13.90 -0.98
C PHE A 78 -1.63 13.11 -0.07
N TYR A 79 -0.33 13.19 -0.30
CA TYR A 79 0.66 12.44 0.46
C TYR A 79 1.63 13.35 1.20
N SER A 80 1.60 13.31 2.53
CA SER A 80 2.61 13.94 3.37
C SER A 80 3.77 13.01 3.62
N CYS A 81 4.98 13.49 3.31
CA CYS A 81 6.21 12.76 3.53
C CYS A 81 7.38 13.70 3.83
N LYS A 82 8.53 13.12 4.15
CA LYS A 82 9.77 13.86 4.41
C LYS A 82 10.90 13.32 3.55
N VAL A 83 11.50 14.19 2.73
CA VAL A 83 12.65 13.84 1.86
C VAL A 83 13.80 14.82 2.10
N GLY A 84 15.02 14.38 1.79
CA GLY A 84 16.20 15.22 1.87
C GLY A 84 16.25 16.24 0.74
N ASN A 85 17.02 17.32 0.93
CA ASN A 85 17.34 18.25 -0.17
C ASN A 85 18.49 17.71 -1.03
N ASP A 86 18.31 16.50 -1.57
CA ASP A 86 19.27 15.79 -2.42
C ASP A 86 18.63 15.40 -3.78
N GLU A 87 19.41 14.74 -4.63
CA GLU A 87 18.93 14.31 -5.96
C GLU A 87 17.78 13.31 -5.84
N LEU A 88 17.86 12.38 -4.89
CA LEU A 88 16.85 11.36 -4.67
C LEU A 88 15.54 11.93 -4.11
N GLY A 89 15.60 12.95 -3.27
CA GLY A 89 14.43 13.66 -2.77
C GLY A 89 13.74 14.42 -3.90
N LYS A 90 14.50 15.08 -4.76
CA LYS A 90 13.95 15.73 -5.98
C LYS A 90 13.30 14.71 -6.91
N PHE A 91 13.95 13.56 -7.14
CA PHE A 91 13.41 12.45 -7.91
C PHE A 91 12.09 11.96 -7.30
N TYR A 92 12.06 11.67 -6.00
CA TYR A 92 10.87 11.18 -5.30
C TYR A 92 9.67 12.11 -5.44
N LEU A 93 9.88 13.42 -5.26
CA LEU A 93 8.81 14.42 -5.43
C LEU A 93 8.35 14.60 -6.87
N GLN A 94 9.24 14.37 -7.85
CA GLN A 94 8.85 14.35 -9.26
C GLN A 94 8.03 13.10 -9.60
N ASP A 95 8.41 11.95 -9.06
CA ASP A 95 7.72 10.67 -9.25
C ASP A 95 6.29 10.72 -8.67
N LEU A 96 6.12 11.22 -7.43
CA LEU A 96 4.79 11.43 -6.84
C LEU A 96 3.87 12.30 -7.72
N ARG A 97 4.42 13.40 -8.27
CA ARG A 97 3.68 14.30 -9.15
C ARG A 97 3.35 13.66 -10.49
N ALA A 98 4.27 12.88 -11.05
CA ALA A 98 4.04 12.10 -12.27
C ALA A 98 2.92 11.06 -12.08
N CYS A 99 2.81 10.50 -10.88
CA CYS A 99 1.72 9.61 -10.46
C CYS A 99 0.40 10.34 -10.12
N GLY A 100 0.34 11.67 -10.25
CA GLY A 100 -0.88 12.46 -10.03
C GLY A 100 -1.20 12.75 -8.56
N LEU A 101 -0.23 12.58 -7.65
CA LEU A 101 -0.40 12.89 -6.22
C LEU A 101 -0.03 14.34 -5.90
N HIS A 102 -0.82 14.95 -5.02
CA HIS A 102 -0.41 16.18 -4.33
C HIS A 102 0.43 15.82 -3.10
N THR A 103 1.30 16.72 -2.65
CA THR A 103 2.16 16.51 -1.48
C THR A 103 2.36 17.82 -0.70
N ASN A 104 2.88 17.73 0.52
CA ASN A 104 3.25 18.89 1.34
C ASN A 104 4.33 19.74 0.66
N GLU A 105 4.52 20.97 1.11
CA GLU A 105 5.59 21.81 0.60
C GLU A 105 6.95 21.27 1.06
N HIS A 106 7.91 21.26 0.14
CA HIS A 106 9.29 20.85 0.38
C HIS A 106 10.21 22.00 -0.05
N GLY A 107 11.17 22.39 0.79
CA GLY A 107 12.12 23.47 0.47
C GLY A 107 12.16 24.67 1.44
N GLY A 108 11.64 24.53 2.67
CA GLY A 108 11.85 25.47 3.78
C GLY A 108 13.26 25.39 4.38
N GLU A 109 13.51 26.06 5.52
CA GLU A 109 14.83 26.15 6.18
C GLU A 109 15.55 24.79 6.31
N LYS A 110 16.45 24.51 5.35
CA LYS A 110 17.63 23.63 5.39
C LYS A 110 17.60 22.49 6.43
N GLU A 111 16.57 21.65 6.46
CA GLU A 111 16.69 20.39 7.19
C GLU A 111 17.69 19.51 6.45
N VAL A 112 18.85 19.33 7.08
CA VAL A 112 19.95 18.53 6.55
C VAL A 112 19.62 17.07 6.81
N GLY A 113 19.44 16.31 5.74
CA GLY A 113 19.26 14.87 5.83
C GLY A 113 19.26 14.22 4.47
N ILE A 114 19.50 12.92 4.47
CA ILE A 114 19.60 12.10 3.27
C ILE A 114 18.24 11.44 3.03
N THR A 115 17.75 11.49 1.79
CA THR A 115 16.52 10.81 1.40
C THR A 115 16.64 9.31 1.64
N GLY A 116 15.61 8.73 2.26
CA GLY A 116 15.55 7.31 2.55
C GLY A 116 15.60 6.46 1.28
N LYS A 117 16.20 5.29 1.40
CA LYS A 117 16.52 4.40 0.27
C LYS A 117 16.25 2.95 0.68
N CYS A 118 15.52 2.22 -0.16
CA CYS A 118 15.33 0.78 -0.02
C CYS A 118 16.09 0.08 -1.15
N LEU A 119 17.15 -0.65 -0.81
CA LEU A 119 17.86 -1.49 -1.78
C LEU A 119 17.07 -2.79 -1.93
N VAL A 120 16.52 -3.02 -3.12
CA VAL A 120 15.69 -4.18 -3.43
C VAL A 120 16.50 -5.14 -4.30
N PHE A 121 16.85 -6.28 -3.72
CA PHE A 121 17.62 -7.32 -4.37
C PHE A 121 16.68 -8.39 -4.93
N VAL A 122 16.69 -8.57 -6.24
CA VAL A 122 15.83 -9.53 -6.94
C VAL A 122 16.69 -10.71 -7.42
N THR A 123 16.37 -11.91 -6.94
CA THR A 123 17.04 -13.15 -7.38
C THR A 123 16.27 -13.85 -8.51
N PRO A 124 16.88 -14.78 -9.27
CA PRO A 124 16.23 -15.43 -10.42
C PRO A 124 14.93 -16.20 -10.12
N ASP A 125 14.71 -16.60 -8.86
CA ASP A 125 13.46 -17.20 -8.38
C ASP A 125 12.36 -16.16 -8.05
N ALA A 126 12.58 -14.89 -8.42
CA ALA A 126 11.71 -13.74 -8.17
C ALA A 126 11.49 -13.44 -6.68
N ASP A 127 12.39 -13.90 -5.82
CA ASP A 127 12.43 -13.48 -4.42
C ASP A 127 13.00 -12.06 -4.32
N ARG A 128 12.48 -11.28 -3.36
CA ARG A 128 12.88 -9.89 -3.13
C ARG A 128 13.37 -9.76 -1.70
N THR A 129 14.62 -9.33 -1.57
CA THR A 129 15.27 -9.06 -0.29
C THR A 129 15.51 -7.56 -0.17
N MET A 130 15.21 -6.96 0.98
CA MET A 130 15.19 -5.51 1.15
C MET A 130 16.17 -5.05 2.22
N ASN A 131 17.00 -4.05 1.91
CA ASN A 131 17.83 -3.35 2.91
C ASN A 131 17.46 -1.87 2.90
N THR A 132 16.86 -1.41 4.00
CA THR A 132 16.23 -0.09 4.08
C THR A 132 17.03 0.83 4.98
N PHE A 133 17.52 1.93 4.42
CA PHE A 133 17.99 3.08 5.18
C PHE A 133 16.89 4.13 5.21
N LEU A 134 16.37 4.44 6.41
CA LEU A 134 15.27 5.40 6.56
C LEU A 134 15.71 6.84 6.27
N GLY A 135 16.97 7.19 6.54
CA GLY A 135 17.43 8.58 6.40
C GLY A 135 16.50 9.58 7.10
N ILE A 136 16.28 10.74 6.49
CA ILE A 136 15.46 11.80 7.07
C ILE A 136 13.98 11.43 7.21
N THR A 137 13.48 10.44 6.45
CA THR A 137 12.06 10.08 6.57
C THR A 137 11.73 9.42 7.91
N GLY A 138 12.73 8.83 8.59
CA GLY A 138 12.58 8.34 9.96
C GLY A 138 12.28 9.45 10.98
N GLU A 139 12.53 10.71 10.62
CA GLU A 139 12.29 11.89 11.45
C GLU A 139 11.08 12.70 10.96
N ILE A 140 10.18 12.09 10.19
CA ILE A 140 8.90 12.71 9.86
C ILE A 140 8.17 13.10 11.16
N SER A 141 7.52 14.25 11.13
CA SER A 141 6.98 14.91 12.32
C SER A 141 5.66 15.61 12.00
N GLU A 142 5.09 16.27 13.00
CA GLU A 142 3.88 17.09 12.82
C GLU A 142 4.08 18.24 11.82
N ARG A 143 5.32 18.64 11.52
CA ARG A 143 5.64 19.71 10.54
C ARG A 143 5.23 19.34 9.12
N GLU A 144 5.28 18.06 8.79
CA GLU A 144 4.92 17.56 7.45
C GLU A 144 3.40 17.41 7.27
N LEU A 145 2.62 17.55 8.34
CA LEU A 145 1.16 17.52 8.24
C LEU A 145 0.63 18.79 7.56
N VAL A 146 -0.36 18.61 6.69
CA VAL A 146 -1.10 19.73 6.07
C VAL A 146 -2.56 19.65 6.53
N PRO A 147 -2.92 20.27 7.68
CA PRO A 147 -4.25 20.12 8.27
C PRO A 147 -5.40 20.46 7.32
N SER A 148 -5.22 21.48 6.48
CA SER A 148 -6.22 21.88 5.47
C SER A 148 -6.47 20.77 4.43
N ALA A 149 -5.45 19.99 4.06
CA ALA A 149 -5.60 18.86 3.16
C ALA A 149 -6.26 17.66 3.86
N ILE A 150 -5.93 17.40 5.14
CA ILE A 150 -6.59 16.36 5.96
C ILE A 150 -8.10 16.64 6.03
N VAL A 151 -8.49 17.85 6.42
CA VAL A 151 -9.91 18.25 6.56
C VAL A 151 -10.66 18.15 5.22
N ASN A 152 -9.97 18.34 4.09
CA ASN A 152 -10.53 18.23 2.75
C ASN A 152 -10.42 16.83 2.12
N ALA A 153 -10.07 15.79 2.91
CA ALA A 153 -10.08 14.40 2.46
C ALA A 153 -11.36 13.64 2.90
N ASP A 154 -11.71 12.58 2.18
CA ASP A 154 -12.71 11.59 2.63
C ASP A 154 -12.12 10.66 3.70
N TYR A 155 -10.86 10.23 3.50
CA TYR A 155 -10.11 9.37 4.41
C TYR A 155 -8.72 9.94 4.74
N LEU A 156 -8.28 9.73 5.98
CA LEU A 156 -6.88 9.72 6.40
C LEU A 156 -6.39 8.27 6.41
N TYR A 157 -5.27 7.99 5.74
CA TYR A 157 -4.59 6.70 5.73
C TYR A 157 -3.22 6.80 6.41
N LEU A 158 -2.98 5.93 7.38
CA LEU A 158 -1.75 5.84 8.17
C LEU A 158 -1.05 4.51 7.89
N GLU A 159 0.28 4.52 7.82
CA GLU A 159 1.09 3.30 7.87
C GLU A 159 1.64 3.05 9.29
N GLY A 160 1.60 1.78 9.70
CA GLY A 160 2.12 1.32 10.98
C GLY A 160 3.63 1.52 11.15
N TYR A 161 4.40 1.61 10.06
CA TYR A 161 5.84 1.90 10.14
C TYR A 161 6.18 3.22 10.85
N LEU A 162 5.26 4.19 10.89
CA LEU A 162 5.44 5.44 11.62
C LEU A 162 5.61 5.24 13.14
N VAL A 163 5.22 4.07 13.68
CA VAL A 163 5.38 3.75 15.10
C VAL A 163 6.84 3.68 15.55
N THR A 164 7.76 3.45 14.61
CA THR A 164 9.19 3.21 14.89
C THR A 164 9.94 4.46 15.35
N SER A 165 9.36 5.65 15.16
CA SER A 165 9.95 6.93 15.52
C SER A 165 9.01 7.73 16.42
N PRO A 166 9.49 8.31 17.54
CA PRO A 166 8.65 9.14 18.40
C PRO A 166 7.98 10.31 17.68
N THR A 167 8.69 10.98 16.77
CA THR A 167 8.14 12.12 16.01
C THR A 167 7.12 11.66 14.97
N ALA A 168 7.39 10.53 14.31
CA ALA A 168 6.50 9.95 13.31
C ALA A 168 5.21 9.43 13.94
N LYS A 169 5.31 8.78 15.10
CA LYS A 169 4.17 8.35 15.91
C LYS A 169 3.32 9.56 16.34
N ALA A 170 3.97 10.62 16.82
CA ALA A 170 3.27 11.87 17.18
C ALA A 170 2.54 12.47 15.97
N ALA A 171 3.17 12.50 14.80
CA ALA A 171 2.54 12.96 13.56
C ALA A 171 1.32 12.12 13.17
N ALA A 172 1.40 10.80 13.28
CA ALA A 172 0.29 9.90 13.00
C ALA A 172 -0.90 10.12 13.96
N ILE A 173 -0.62 10.23 15.27
CA ILE A 173 -1.63 10.52 16.29
C ILE A 173 -2.26 11.89 16.03
N LYS A 174 -1.45 12.92 15.78
CA LYS A 174 -1.94 14.27 15.50
C LYS A 174 -2.81 14.33 14.24
N GLY A 175 -2.37 13.65 13.18
CA GLY A 175 -3.14 13.50 11.95
C GLY A 175 -4.51 12.86 12.21
N ARG A 176 -4.55 11.76 12.97
CA ARG A 176 -5.79 11.08 13.38
C ARG A 176 -6.72 12.03 14.15
N GLU A 177 -6.20 12.76 15.13
CA GLU A 177 -6.99 13.71 15.91
C GLU A 177 -7.62 14.81 15.03
N ILE A 178 -6.86 15.36 14.09
CA ILE A 178 -7.36 16.37 13.13
C ILE A 178 -8.46 15.75 12.27
N ALA A 179 -8.25 14.54 11.75
CA ALA A 179 -9.22 13.84 10.91
C ALA A 179 -10.53 13.56 11.68
N GLN A 180 -10.43 12.99 12.88
CA GLN A 180 -11.59 12.68 13.72
C GLN A 180 -12.37 13.93 14.10
N ALA A 181 -11.69 15.02 14.49
CA ALA A 181 -12.34 16.29 14.80
C ALA A 181 -13.08 16.90 13.60
N ALA A 182 -12.64 16.61 12.38
CA ALA A 182 -13.24 17.07 11.13
C ALA A 182 -14.25 16.09 10.51
N GLY A 183 -14.53 14.96 11.16
CA GLY A 183 -15.40 13.90 10.62
C GLY A 183 -14.82 13.21 9.38
N VAL A 184 -13.50 13.28 9.17
CA VAL A 184 -12.78 12.53 8.14
C VAL A 184 -12.56 11.11 8.64
N LYS A 185 -12.83 10.12 7.79
CA LYS A 185 -12.70 8.72 8.18
C LYS A 185 -11.23 8.35 8.34
N THR A 186 -10.89 7.53 9.32
CA THR A 186 -9.48 7.16 9.58
C THR A 186 -9.21 5.69 9.28
N ALA A 187 -8.11 5.42 8.59
CA ALA A 187 -7.65 4.09 8.24
C ALA A 187 -6.18 3.89 8.58
N LEU A 188 -5.81 2.68 9.02
CA LEU A 188 -4.43 2.33 9.34
C LEU A 188 -4.09 0.93 8.84
N SER A 189 -2.92 0.75 8.21
CA SER A 189 -2.34 -0.57 7.98
C SER A 189 -1.29 -0.90 9.03
N LEU A 190 -1.35 -2.08 9.65
CA LEU A 190 -0.33 -2.56 10.59
C LEU A 190 1.04 -2.78 9.94
N SER A 191 1.09 -2.79 8.61
CA SER A 191 2.27 -2.77 7.74
C SER A 191 3.12 -4.05 7.76
N ASP A 192 3.63 -4.43 8.93
CA ASP A 192 4.56 -5.56 9.08
C ASP A 192 4.38 -6.29 10.42
N PRO A 193 4.52 -7.64 10.48
CA PRO A 193 4.45 -8.40 11.73
C PRO A 193 5.43 -7.92 12.80
N ASN A 194 6.64 -7.46 12.44
CA ASN A 194 7.59 -6.94 13.42
C ASN A 194 7.10 -5.65 14.07
N MET A 195 6.30 -4.83 13.38
CA MET A 195 5.67 -3.66 14.00
C MET A 195 4.66 -4.10 15.05
N ALA A 196 3.86 -5.12 14.74
CA ALA A 196 2.91 -5.69 15.69
C ALA A 196 3.62 -6.33 16.90
N ILE A 197 4.75 -7.01 16.69
CA ILE A 197 5.52 -7.70 17.75
C ILE A 197 6.24 -6.69 18.66
N PHE A 198 7.04 -5.79 18.08
CA PHE A 198 7.94 -4.93 18.86
C PHE A 198 7.33 -3.60 19.27
N PHE A 199 6.29 -3.15 18.56
CA PHE A 199 5.69 -1.82 18.74
C PHE A 199 4.17 -1.87 18.98
N ARG A 200 3.68 -2.99 19.54
CA ARG A 200 2.25 -3.19 19.83
C ARG A 200 1.63 -1.99 20.56
N GLU A 201 2.25 -1.54 21.64
CA GLU A 201 1.72 -0.42 22.44
C GLU A 201 1.64 0.87 21.62
N GLY A 202 2.69 1.19 20.85
CA GLY A 202 2.69 2.37 19.99
C GLY A 202 1.65 2.30 18.87
N LEU A 203 1.39 1.11 18.31
CA LEU A 203 0.32 0.92 17.33
C LEU A 203 -1.06 1.11 17.97
N LEU A 204 -1.26 0.62 19.20
CA LEU A 204 -2.49 0.85 19.95
C LEU A 204 -2.68 2.34 20.31
N GLU A 205 -1.60 3.07 20.60
CA GLU A 205 -1.66 4.53 20.76
C GLU A 205 -2.05 5.24 19.46
N MET A 206 -1.51 4.81 18.30
CA MET A 206 -1.89 5.32 16.98
C MET A 206 -3.33 4.97 16.60
N ILE A 207 -3.87 3.85 17.08
CA ILE A 207 -5.29 3.49 16.93
C ILE A 207 -6.18 4.32 17.87
N GLY A 208 -5.75 4.54 19.11
CA GLY A 208 -6.42 5.38 20.11
C GLY A 208 -7.79 4.84 20.48
N THR A 209 -8.81 5.69 20.43
CA THR A 209 -10.21 5.31 20.73
C THR A 209 -10.86 4.45 19.65
N GLY A 210 -10.16 4.19 18.55
CA GLY A 210 -10.60 3.36 17.44
C GLY A 210 -10.59 4.11 16.11
N LEU A 211 -10.58 3.33 15.03
CA LEU A 211 -10.49 3.82 13.65
C LEU A 211 -11.73 3.41 12.83
N ASP A 212 -11.98 4.07 11.70
CA ASP A 212 -13.02 3.61 10.77
C ASP A 212 -12.60 2.32 10.06
N PHE A 213 -11.31 2.16 9.75
CA PHE A 213 -10.81 0.94 9.11
C PHE A 213 -9.41 0.53 9.55
N VAL A 214 -9.17 -0.78 9.73
CA VAL A 214 -7.82 -1.32 9.98
C VAL A 214 -7.49 -2.42 8.96
N PHE A 215 -6.26 -2.38 8.43
CA PHE A 215 -5.73 -3.42 7.55
C PHE A 215 -4.63 -4.20 8.26
N ALA A 216 -4.72 -5.53 8.19
CA ALA A 216 -3.75 -6.43 8.78
C ALA A 216 -3.56 -7.67 7.89
N ASN A 217 -2.46 -8.40 8.08
CA ASN A 217 -2.41 -9.83 7.81
C ASN A 217 -2.77 -10.64 9.06
N GLU A 218 -2.94 -11.95 8.90
CA GLU A 218 -3.33 -12.86 9.98
C GLU A 218 -2.35 -12.80 11.16
N SER A 219 -1.04 -12.85 10.88
CA SER A 219 -0.01 -12.78 11.92
C SER A 219 -0.06 -11.47 12.70
N GLU A 220 -0.21 -10.34 12.00
CA GLU A 220 -0.36 -9.02 12.59
C GLU A 220 -1.62 -8.94 13.44
N ALA A 221 -2.75 -9.49 12.95
CA ALA A 221 -4.02 -9.47 13.66
C ALA A 221 -3.95 -10.28 14.97
N LEU A 222 -3.41 -11.50 14.92
CA LEU A 222 -3.22 -12.36 16.08
C LEU A 222 -2.29 -11.71 17.12
N THR A 223 -1.21 -11.08 16.65
CA THR A 223 -0.24 -10.42 17.54
C THR A 223 -0.82 -9.17 18.20
N ILE A 224 -1.51 -8.31 17.45
CA ILE A 224 -2.14 -7.12 18.02
C ILE A 224 -3.24 -7.50 19.01
N SER A 225 -4.05 -8.51 18.72
CA SER A 225 -5.10 -8.96 19.63
C SER A 225 -4.59 -9.78 20.82
N GLY A 226 -3.34 -10.24 20.79
CA GLY A 226 -2.80 -11.17 21.78
C GLY A 226 -3.54 -12.50 21.78
N SER A 227 -3.98 -12.96 20.61
CA SER A 227 -4.79 -14.17 20.44
C SER A 227 -4.06 -15.23 19.63
N GLU A 228 -4.40 -16.50 19.85
CA GLU A 228 -3.89 -17.63 19.07
C GLU A 228 -4.86 -18.03 17.94
N GLU A 229 -6.14 -17.65 18.05
CA GLU A 229 -7.20 -18.01 17.11
C GLU A 229 -7.76 -16.79 16.38
N ILE A 230 -8.05 -16.94 15.08
CA ILE A 230 -8.51 -15.85 14.22
C ILE A 230 -9.87 -15.29 14.66
N GLU A 231 -10.77 -16.11 15.20
CA GLU A 231 -12.07 -15.70 15.73
C GLU A 231 -11.92 -14.73 16.91
N SER A 232 -10.92 -14.96 17.77
CA SER A 232 -10.60 -14.08 18.89
C SER A 232 -10.00 -12.77 18.41
N ALA A 233 -9.13 -12.81 17.38
CA ALA A 233 -8.61 -11.61 16.75
C ALA A 233 -9.72 -10.77 16.07
N ILE A 234 -10.66 -11.42 15.39
CA ILE A 234 -11.85 -10.75 14.81
C ILE A 234 -12.66 -10.04 15.90
N ALA A 235 -12.93 -10.72 17.01
CA ALA A 235 -13.68 -10.14 18.13
C ALA A 235 -12.96 -8.91 18.71
N TYR A 236 -11.63 -9.00 18.88
CA TYR A 236 -10.82 -7.88 19.31
C TYR A 236 -10.85 -6.71 18.33
N PHE A 237 -10.65 -6.96 17.03
CA PHE A 237 -10.63 -5.91 16.00
C PHE A 237 -11.95 -5.15 15.90
N LYS A 238 -13.10 -5.81 16.16
CA LYS A 238 -14.41 -5.13 16.27
C LYS A 238 -14.49 -4.11 17.41
N THR A 239 -13.60 -4.19 18.42
CA THR A 239 -13.55 -3.21 19.52
C THR A 239 -12.70 -1.98 19.21
N ILE A 240 -11.75 -2.11 18.29
CA ILE A 240 -10.78 -1.05 17.95
C ILE A 240 -11.02 -0.43 16.57
N ALA A 241 -11.92 -0.99 15.77
CA ALA A 241 -12.25 -0.47 14.45
C ALA A 241 -13.71 -0.72 14.07
N LYS A 242 -14.30 0.23 13.32
CA LYS A 242 -15.64 0.05 12.75
C LYS A 242 -15.64 -1.00 11.65
N GLY A 243 -14.60 -1.06 10.84
CA GLY A 243 -14.36 -2.09 9.84
C GLY A 243 -12.90 -2.53 9.81
N PHE A 244 -12.63 -3.68 9.21
CA PHE A 244 -11.26 -4.14 9.01
C PHE A 244 -11.15 -5.13 7.85
N ALA A 245 -9.93 -5.30 7.35
CA ALA A 245 -9.62 -6.36 6.41
C ALA A 245 -8.34 -7.10 6.82
N ILE A 246 -8.44 -8.43 6.92
CA ILE A 246 -7.36 -9.33 7.33
C ILE A 246 -6.99 -10.23 6.15
N THR A 247 -5.74 -10.15 5.67
CA THR A 247 -5.19 -11.10 4.68
C THR A 247 -4.71 -12.38 5.34
N ARG A 248 -4.96 -13.52 4.69
CA ARG A 248 -4.57 -14.85 5.19
C ARG A 248 -3.79 -15.64 4.15
N GLY A 249 -3.04 -14.94 3.29
CA GLY A 249 -2.24 -15.54 2.22
C GLY A 249 -3.05 -16.48 1.33
N ALA A 250 -2.69 -17.78 1.35
CA ALA A 250 -3.37 -18.80 0.56
C ALA A 250 -4.82 -19.09 1.02
N SER A 251 -5.21 -18.65 2.21
CA SER A 251 -6.57 -18.77 2.74
C SER A 251 -7.46 -17.56 2.40
N GLY A 252 -7.01 -16.71 1.47
CA GLY A 252 -7.78 -15.56 1.00
C GLY A 252 -7.76 -14.41 2.00
N SER A 253 -8.93 -13.81 2.26
CA SER A 253 -9.05 -12.68 3.18
C SER A 253 -10.41 -12.59 3.87
N LEU A 254 -10.44 -11.93 5.02
CA LEU A 254 -11.63 -11.58 5.76
C LEU A 254 -11.85 -10.06 5.72
N ILE A 255 -13.10 -9.63 5.54
CA ILE A 255 -13.48 -8.21 5.55
C ILE A 255 -14.69 -8.04 6.47
N TYR A 256 -14.58 -7.15 7.45
CA TYR A 256 -15.71 -6.72 8.26
C TYR A 256 -16.09 -5.30 7.87
N ASP A 257 -17.35 -5.10 7.44
CA ASP A 257 -17.85 -3.81 6.96
C ASP A 257 -18.52 -2.95 8.04
N GLY A 258 -18.56 -3.44 9.28
CA GLY A 258 -19.29 -2.85 10.40
C GLY A 258 -20.54 -3.62 10.82
N GLU A 259 -21.05 -4.48 9.94
CA GLU A 259 -22.24 -5.30 10.17
C GLU A 259 -21.96 -6.78 9.86
N ASN A 260 -21.38 -7.06 8.71
CA ASN A 260 -21.17 -8.39 8.15
C ASN A 260 -19.68 -8.73 8.08
N LEU A 261 -19.36 -9.98 8.42
CA LEU A 261 -18.05 -10.57 8.14
C LEU A 261 -18.12 -11.32 6.81
N LEU A 262 -17.33 -10.86 5.84
CA LEU A 262 -17.23 -11.40 4.50
C LEU A 262 -15.93 -12.18 4.35
N GLU A 263 -16.03 -13.43 3.90
CA GLU A 263 -14.88 -14.24 3.52
C GLU A 263 -14.70 -14.22 2.00
N ILE A 264 -13.48 -13.87 1.58
CA ILE A 264 -13.10 -13.77 0.17
C ILE A 264 -12.06 -14.85 -0.11
N ASP A 265 -12.45 -15.82 -0.95
CA ASP A 265 -11.57 -16.88 -1.41
C ASP A 265 -10.37 -16.32 -2.18
N PRO A 266 -9.19 -16.97 -2.08
CA PRO A 266 -8.08 -16.65 -2.98
C PRO A 266 -8.49 -16.93 -4.43
N PRO A 267 -7.96 -16.19 -5.42
CA PRO A 267 -8.20 -16.50 -6.82
C PRO A 267 -7.73 -17.92 -7.15
N SER A 268 -8.53 -18.64 -7.95
CA SER A 268 -8.22 -20.00 -8.39
C SER A 268 -6.99 -20.00 -9.32
N ARG A 269 -5.87 -20.54 -8.81
CA ARG A 269 -4.59 -20.91 -9.46
C ARG A 269 -4.39 -20.54 -10.94
N THR A 270 -3.34 -19.76 -11.20
CA THR A 270 -2.48 -19.93 -12.39
C THR A 270 -1.01 -20.01 -11.96
N GLY A 271 -0.42 -21.22 -12.05
CA GLY A 271 1.03 -21.48 -12.02
C GLY A 271 1.75 -21.32 -10.67
N ASP A 272 2.54 -22.34 -10.29
CA ASP A 272 3.28 -22.42 -9.01
C ASP A 272 4.38 -21.34 -8.80
N ARG A 273 4.58 -20.42 -9.74
CA ARG A 273 5.57 -19.33 -9.65
C ARG A 273 5.11 -18.06 -8.95
N TYR A 274 3.83 -17.92 -8.63
CA TYR A 274 3.27 -16.65 -8.16
C TYR A 274 3.01 -16.58 -6.65
N ARG A 275 3.28 -17.68 -5.91
CA ARG A 275 2.82 -17.90 -4.52
C ARG A 275 3.34 -16.92 -3.46
N ARG A 276 4.33 -16.07 -3.76
CA ARG A 276 4.97 -15.18 -2.77
C ARG A 276 4.60 -13.70 -2.87
N CYS A 277 3.93 -13.27 -3.95
CA CYS A 277 3.53 -11.87 -4.09
C CYS A 277 2.03 -11.75 -3.84
N GLY A 278 1.61 -11.06 -2.76
CA GLY A 278 0.21 -10.87 -2.36
C GLY A 278 -0.68 -10.05 -3.32
N GLY A 279 -0.39 -10.06 -4.63
CA GLY A 279 -1.17 -9.39 -5.67
C GLY A 279 -2.48 -10.11 -6.06
N TYR A 280 -3.04 -10.93 -5.18
CA TYR A 280 -4.09 -11.89 -5.55
C TYR A 280 -5.53 -11.35 -5.43
N VAL A 281 -5.75 -10.24 -4.73
CA VAL A 281 -7.13 -9.86 -4.36
C VAL A 281 -7.85 -9.02 -5.40
N CYS A 282 -7.12 -8.38 -6.32
CA CYS A 282 -7.72 -7.47 -7.31
C CYS A 282 -8.70 -8.18 -8.28
N ARG A 283 -8.54 -9.49 -8.54
CA ARG A 283 -9.39 -10.23 -9.51
C ARG A 283 -10.74 -10.69 -8.96
N CYS A 284 -10.84 -11.04 -7.67
CA CYS A 284 -12.07 -11.58 -7.09
C CYS A 284 -13.10 -10.49 -6.76
N VAL A 285 -12.63 -9.32 -6.36
CA VAL A 285 -13.47 -8.21 -5.90
C VAL A 285 -14.25 -7.58 -7.06
N SER A 286 -13.59 -7.35 -8.20
CA SER A 286 -14.24 -6.83 -9.42
C SER A 286 -15.34 -7.77 -9.95
N LEU A 287 -15.21 -9.09 -9.74
CA LEU A 287 -16.18 -10.08 -10.23
C LEU A 287 -17.35 -10.34 -9.27
N ARG A 288 -17.22 -10.06 -7.96
CA ARG A 288 -18.29 -10.28 -6.97
C ARG A 288 -19.12 -9.03 -6.64
N TYR A 289 -18.57 -7.81 -6.82
CA TYR A 289 -19.28 -6.56 -6.50
C TYR A 289 -20.09 -5.96 -7.67
N TYR A 290 -20.11 -6.59 -8.85
CA TYR A 290 -21.03 -6.23 -9.94
C TYR A 290 -21.86 -7.44 -10.40
N PRO A 291 -22.96 -7.74 -9.69
CA PRO A 291 -24.12 -8.29 -10.38
C PRO A 291 -25.42 -7.65 -9.85
N ARG A 292 -25.76 -6.48 -10.40
CA ARG A 292 -27.16 -6.14 -10.65
C ARG A 292 -27.25 -5.72 -12.10
N TYR A 293 -28.28 -6.22 -12.79
CA TYR A 293 -28.48 -6.24 -14.25
C TYR A 293 -27.78 -7.42 -14.95
N GLY A 294 -28.59 -8.46 -15.18
CA GLY A 294 -28.17 -9.80 -15.52
C GLY A 294 -27.59 -9.97 -16.92
N LEU A 295 -26.60 -10.86 -17.02
CA LEU A 295 -26.12 -11.45 -18.27
C LEU A 295 -25.66 -12.89 -17.99
N GLN A 296 -26.14 -13.83 -18.81
CA GLN A 296 -25.93 -15.27 -18.65
C GLN A 296 -24.49 -15.71 -19.03
N ARG A 297 -24.01 -16.75 -18.34
CA ARG A 297 -22.71 -17.41 -18.57
C ARG A 297 -22.63 -18.04 -19.97
N GLY A 298 -21.55 -17.75 -20.72
CA GLY A 298 -21.29 -18.37 -22.03
C GLY A 298 -19.80 -18.53 -22.41
N ARG A 299 -19.37 -19.80 -22.49
CA ARG A 299 -18.21 -20.45 -23.18
C ARG A 299 -16.75 -20.01 -22.95
N LYS A 300 -15.96 -21.02 -22.54
CA LYS A 300 -14.49 -21.13 -22.58
C LYS A 300 -13.93 -20.94 -24.00
N SER A 301 -12.87 -20.17 -24.16
CA SER A 301 -11.92 -20.33 -25.27
C SER A 301 -10.47 -20.26 -24.76
N ARG A 302 -9.65 -21.22 -25.21
CA ARG A 302 -8.20 -21.35 -24.94
C ARG A 302 -7.45 -20.42 -25.90
N PHE A 303 -6.47 -19.66 -25.42
CA PHE A 303 -5.38 -19.14 -26.26
C PHE A 303 -4.05 -19.05 -25.51
N SER A 304 -2.99 -19.22 -26.29
CA SER A 304 -1.64 -19.65 -25.94
C SER A 304 -0.73 -18.55 -25.38
N SER A 305 0.21 -19.02 -24.57
CA SER A 305 1.35 -18.37 -23.92
C SER A 305 2.31 -17.62 -24.84
N GLY A 306 2.74 -16.42 -24.40
CA GLY A 306 3.92 -15.75 -24.96
C GLY A 306 4.19 -14.35 -24.41
N CYS A 307 4.49 -14.20 -23.11
CA CYS A 307 5.31 -13.10 -22.56
C CYS A 307 5.55 -13.28 -21.05
N PRO A 308 6.80 -13.31 -20.55
CA PRO A 308 7.09 -13.38 -19.13
C PRO A 308 7.09 -11.97 -18.52
N GLY A 309 6.25 -11.73 -17.50
CA GLY A 309 6.38 -10.56 -16.61
C GLY A 309 5.27 -9.51 -16.61
N GLY A 310 4.12 -9.72 -17.28
CA GLY A 310 3.01 -8.75 -17.27
C GLY A 310 1.89 -9.09 -16.29
N PHE A 311 1.48 -8.15 -15.43
CA PHE A 311 0.15 -8.17 -14.81
C PHE A 311 -0.88 -7.80 -15.89
N TYR A 312 -1.43 -8.79 -16.58
CA TYR A 312 -2.47 -8.57 -17.59
C TYR A 312 -3.84 -8.43 -16.94
N PHE A 313 -4.38 -7.20 -16.91
CA PHE A 313 -5.82 -6.97 -16.82
C PHE A 313 -6.38 -7.06 -18.25
N TRP A 314 -7.24 -8.04 -18.54
CA TRP A 314 -7.91 -8.16 -19.83
C TRP A 314 -9.42 -8.10 -19.62
N GLY A 315 -10.01 -6.95 -19.98
CA GLY A 315 -11.46 -6.78 -20.08
C GLY A 315 -11.90 -7.15 -21.49
N ALA A 316 -12.53 -8.32 -21.66
CA ALA A 316 -13.17 -8.69 -22.92
C ALA A 316 -14.67 -8.42 -22.82
N PHE A 317 -15.14 -7.31 -23.40
CA PHE A 317 -16.56 -7.12 -23.74
C PHE A 317 -16.64 -6.59 -25.17
N THR A 318 -17.12 -7.42 -26.10
CA THR A 318 -17.51 -6.98 -27.45
C THR A 318 -19.02 -6.81 -27.51
N ASN A 319 -19.42 -5.70 -28.13
CA ASN A 319 -20.74 -5.10 -28.07
C ASN A 319 -21.71 -5.74 -29.11
N ARG A 320 -22.96 -6.00 -28.74
CA ARG A 320 -24.08 -6.13 -29.70
C ARG A 320 -25.28 -5.33 -29.19
N GLY A 321 -25.57 -4.23 -29.88
CA GLY A 321 -26.93 -3.74 -30.08
C GLY A 321 -27.41 -2.60 -29.17
N ASN A 322 -27.55 -1.42 -29.79
CA ASN A 322 -28.43 -0.28 -29.46
C ASN A 322 -28.02 0.72 -28.35
N SER A 323 -27.23 1.71 -28.81
CA SER A 323 -27.39 3.17 -28.65
C SER A 323 -27.86 3.79 -27.31
N ILE A 324 -26.92 4.30 -26.48
CA ILE A 324 -26.98 5.57 -25.70
C ILE A 324 -25.51 6.07 -25.43
N PRO A 325 -25.26 7.33 -25.01
CA PRO A 325 -24.37 8.30 -25.66
C PRO A 325 -22.87 8.16 -25.34
N ALA A 326 -22.05 8.59 -26.29
CA ALA A 326 -20.59 8.53 -26.28
C ALA A 326 -19.94 9.28 -25.10
N ARG A 327 -19.42 8.54 -24.08
CA ARG A 327 -18.30 9.02 -23.24
C ARG A 327 -17.54 7.98 -22.41
N PHE A 328 -17.62 6.68 -22.70
CA PHE A 328 -16.92 5.65 -21.90
C PHE A 328 -16.27 4.50 -22.70
N ASP A 329 -15.91 4.72 -23.97
CA ASP A 329 -15.15 3.74 -24.76
C ASP A 329 -13.70 4.19 -24.96
N ARG A 330 -12.85 4.11 -23.91
CA ARG A 330 -11.37 4.18 -24.09
C ARG A 330 -10.48 3.86 -22.89
N PHE A 331 -10.89 3.06 -21.92
CA PHE A 331 -9.97 2.63 -20.84
C PHE A 331 -9.58 1.16 -20.95
N GLY A 332 -8.57 0.90 -21.79
CA GLY A 332 -7.68 -0.24 -21.57
C GLY A 332 -6.70 0.14 -20.47
N ILE A 333 -6.99 -0.22 -19.22
CA ILE A 333 -6.09 0.04 -18.09
C ILE A 333 -5.01 -1.05 -18.12
N GLY A 334 -3.90 -0.76 -18.78
CA GLY A 334 -2.65 -1.50 -18.61
C GLY A 334 -1.99 -1.00 -17.34
N PHE A 335 -1.84 -1.87 -16.34
CA PHE A 335 -0.93 -1.59 -15.23
C PHE A 335 0.48 -1.58 -15.80
N VAL A 336 1.22 -0.48 -15.61
CA VAL A 336 2.67 -0.49 -15.82
C VAL A 336 3.22 -1.40 -14.72
N GLY A 337 3.53 -2.66 -15.10
CA GLY A 337 3.71 -3.81 -14.22
C GLY A 337 4.87 -3.73 -13.21
N ASP A 338 5.50 -2.57 -13.10
CA ASP A 338 6.76 -2.37 -12.39
C ASP A 338 6.62 -1.62 -11.07
N GLN A 339 5.54 -0.86 -10.84
CA GLN A 339 5.38 -0.04 -9.61
C GLN A 339 4.58 -0.72 -8.49
N LEU A 340 3.79 -1.75 -8.80
CA LEU A 340 2.85 -2.39 -7.85
C LEU A 340 3.38 -3.71 -7.25
N SER A 341 4.64 -4.09 -7.51
CA SER A 341 5.22 -5.34 -7.00
C SER A 341 5.72 -5.27 -5.56
N VAL A 342 5.54 -4.13 -4.88
CA VAL A 342 6.05 -3.89 -3.53
C VAL A 342 4.99 -4.31 -2.51
N ILE A 343 5.29 -5.42 -1.83
CA ILE A 343 4.69 -5.93 -0.60
C ILE A 343 3.20 -6.34 -0.73
N GLY A 344 2.95 -7.64 -0.62
CA GLY A 344 1.61 -8.23 -0.74
C GLY A 344 0.54 -7.68 0.21
N SER A 345 0.92 -7.16 1.38
CA SER A 345 -0.01 -6.50 2.32
C SER A 345 -0.46 -5.11 1.83
N GLN A 346 0.36 -4.40 1.05
CA GLN A 346 0.08 -3.05 0.53
C GLN A 346 -0.94 -3.06 -0.61
N VAL A 347 -0.74 -3.96 -1.59
CA VAL A 347 -1.68 -4.17 -2.71
C VAL A 347 -3.07 -4.61 -2.20
N PHE A 348 -3.11 -5.34 -1.08
CA PHE A 348 -4.37 -5.71 -0.44
C PHE A 348 -5.03 -4.57 0.35
N SER A 349 -4.25 -3.81 1.13
CA SER A 349 -4.75 -2.65 1.86
C SER A 349 -5.44 -1.67 0.90
N LEU A 350 -4.82 -1.46 -0.26
CA LEU A 350 -5.40 -0.75 -1.39
C LEU A 350 -6.71 -1.36 -1.90
N CYS A 351 -6.72 -2.64 -2.29
CA CYS A 351 -7.92 -3.30 -2.83
C CYS A 351 -9.10 -3.25 -1.85
N SER A 352 -8.82 -3.43 -0.56
CA SER A 352 -9.82 -3.39 0.50
C SER A 352 -10.30 -1.97 0.79
N LEU A 353 -9.40 -0.98 0.77
CA LEU A 353 -9.77 0.43 0.87
C LEU A 353 -10.66 0.84 -0.32
N LEU A 354 -10.37 0.36 -1.53
CA LEU A 354 -11.21 0.58 -2.71
C LEU A 354 -12.58 -0.07 -2.60
N ILE A 355 -12.70 -1.29 -2.05
CA ILE A 355 -14.02 -1.89 -1.74
C ILE A 355 -14.83 -0.97 -0.83
N VAL A 356 -14.19 -0.47 0.21
CA VAL A 356 -14.82 0.41 1.21
C VAL A 356 -15.16 1.79 0.61
N LEU A 357 -14.30 2.33 -0.26
CA LEU A 357 -14.54 3.59 -0.97
C LEU A 357 -15.68 3.44 -1.98
N THR A 358 -15.72 2.33 -2.71
CA THR A 358 -16.73 2.06 -3.76
C THR A 358 -18.08 1.62 -3.19
N SER A 359 -18.14 0.88 -2.09
CA SER A 359 -19.41 0.55 -1.40
C SER A 359 -20.10 1.77 -0.79
N ASN A 360 -19.38 2.87 -0.57
CA ASN A 360 -19.95 4.16 -0.19
C ASN A 360 -20.36 5.04 -1.38
N LEU A 361 -19.85 4.77 -2.60
CA LEU A 361 -20.25 5.50 -3.82
C LEU A 361 -21.67 5.13 -4.28
N ASP A 362 -22.18 3.95 -3.89
CA ASP A 362 -23.55 3.51 -4.16
C ASP A 362 -24.63 4.35 -3.44
N ARG A 363 -24.25 5.32 -2.59
CA ARG A 363 -25.18 6.26 -1.94
C ARG A 363 -25.22 7.66 -2.60
N VAL A 364 -24.50 7.89 -3.70
CA VAL A 364 -24.40 9.23 -4.36
C VAL A 364 -24.80 9.20 -5.85
N CYS A 365 -25.55 8.20 -6.30
CA CYS A 365 -26.20 8.23 -7.63
C CYS A 365 -27.72 8.31 -7.50
#